data_AF-A0A8B8P4P2-F1
#
_entry.id   AF-A0A8B8P4P2-F1
#
_cell.length_a   1.000
_cell.length_b   1.000
_cell.length_c   1.000
_cell.angle_alpha   90.00
_cell.angle_beta   90.00
_cell.angle_gamma   90.00
#
_symmetry.space_group_name_H-M   'P 1'
#
loop_
_entity.id
_entity.type
_entity.pdbx_description
1 polymer ?
#
loop_
_entity_poly.entity_id
_entity_poly.type
_entity_poly.pdbx_seq_one_letter_code
_entity_poly.pdbx_strand_id
1 'polypeptide(L)'
;MAVCNFNMEFTFVMAGWEGTAHDTRIFYEAIRENTYPHPPKGKYYLVDAGYPNLTGYLGPYKEVRYHLPEFQRGPAPTGHKEVFNCAHSSLRSTIERTFGVLKKKWKILKGMPSYPYQKQVKIVIAAITLHNYIRKNAVDDAHFARVDLDPNLYIVDSDDVNGEGSASNDDATSDMARLRDQIARSLRNV
;
A
#
# COMPACT_ATOMS: atom_id res chain seq x y z
N MET A 1 -8.41 -1.41 -5.58
CA MET A 1 -7.73 -1.63 -4.27
C MET A 1 -6.97 -2.95 -4.29
N ALA A 2 -5.83 -3.04 -3.61
CA ALA A 2 -5.08 -4.29 -3.45
C ALA A 2 -4.49 -4.40 -2.04
N VAL A 3 -4.24 -5.64 -1.60
CA VAL A 3 -3.48 -5.96 -0.39
C VAL A 3 -2.30 -6.81 -0.82
N CYS A 4 -1.12 -6.54 -0.27
CA CYS A 4 0.06 -7.39 -0.45
C CYS A 4 0.68 -7.76 0.88
N ASN A 5 1.44 -8.85 0.89
CA ASN A 5 2.30 -9.21 2.01
C ASN A 5 3.72 -8.62 1.84
N PHE A 6 4.58 -8.83 2.84
CA PHE A 6 5.97 -8.36 2.80
C PHE A 6 6.84 -9.06 1.74
N ASN A 7 6.38 -10.19 1.19
CA ASN A 7 7.03 -10.89 0.09
C ASN A 7 6.66 -10.31 -1.29
N MET A 8 5.97 -9.16 -1.34
CA MET A 8 5.52 -8.52 -2.59
C MET A 8 4.54 -9.38 -3.40
N GLU A 9 3.75 -10.21 -2.71
CA GLU A 9 2.68 -11.00 -3.31
C GLU A 9 1.33 -10.33 -3.03
N PHE A 10 0.51 -10.17 -4.05
CA PHE A 10 -0.86 -9.70 -3.89
C PHE A 10 -1.69 -10.80 -3.22
N THR A 11 -2.24 -10.52 -2.04
CA THR A 11 -3.11 -11.44 -1.30
C THR A 11 -4.59 -11.18 -1.54
N PHE A 12 -4.91 -9.99 -2.02
CA PHE A 12 -6.26 -9.60 -2.42
C PHE A 12 -6.20 -8.49 -3.47
N VAL A 13 -7.10 -8.55 -4.45
CA VAL A 13 -7.27 -7.49 -5.44
C VAL A 13 -8.75 -7.30 -5.74
N MET A 14 -9.18 -6.05 -5.65
CA MET A 14 -10.47 -5.59 -6.14
C MET A 14 -10.23 -4.63 -7.30
N ALA A 15 -10.46 -5.14 -8.52
CA ALA A 15 -10.37 -4.41 -9.78
C ALA A 15 -11.79 -4.12 -10.32
N GLY A 16 -11.90 -3.23 -11.30
CA GLY A 16 -13.19 -2.89 -11.91
C GLY A 16 -13.95 -1.75 -11.23
N TRP A 17 -13.23 -0.86 -10.54
CA TRP A 17 -13.75 0.42 -10.08
C TRP A 17 -13.39 1.55 -11.05
N GLU A 18 -14.27 2.54 -11.16
CA GLU A 18 -14.00 3.76 -11.92
C GLU A 18 -12.85 4.54 -11.28
N GLY A 19 -12.00 5.18 -12.09
CA GLY A 19 -10.83 5.91 -11.59
C GLY A 19 -11.15 7.14 -10.73
N THR A 20 -12.42 7.56 -10.69
CA THR A 20 -12.92 8.67 -9.86
C THR A 20 -13.54 8.19 -8.54
N ALA A 21 -13.66 6.88 -8.33
CA ALA A 21 -14.21 6.34 -7.09
C ALA A 21 -13.27 6.64 -5.92
N HIS A 22 -13.83 7.18 -4.84
CA HIS A 22 -13.06 7.50 -3.64
C HIS A 22 -12.48 6.23 -3.01
N ASP A 23 -11.20 6.24 -2.64
CA ASP A 23 -10.51 5.08 -2.07
C ASP A 23 -11.25 4.49 -0.86
N THR A 24 -11.76 5.36 0.02
CA THR A 24 -12.57 4.98 1.18
C THR A 24 -13.81 4.17 0.79
N ARG A 25 -14.48 4.52 -0.32
CA ARG A 25 -15.66 3.78 -0.81
C ARG A 25 -15.28 2.39 -1.25
N ILE A 26 -14.22 2.27 -2.06
CA ILE A 26 -13.71 0.98 -2.54
C ILE A 26 -13.31 0.10 -1.35
N PHE A 27 -12.72 0.70 -0.31
CA PHE A 27 -12.36 -0.01 0.91
C PHE A 27 -13.56 -0.55 1.68
N TYR A 28 -14.58 0.27 1.93
CA TYR A 28 -15.79 -0.19 2.63
C TYR A 28 -16.52 -1.29 1.86
N GLU A 29 -16.54 -1.24 0.54
CA GLU A 29 -17.12 -2.31 -0.29
C GLU A 29 -16.28 -3.59 -0.19
N ALA A 30 -14.95 -3.47 -0.27
CA ALA A 30 -14.08 -4.62 -0.18
C ALA A 30 -14.15 -5.34 1.17
N ILE A 31 -14.14 -4.62 2.30
CA ILE A 31 -14.17 -5.26 3.62
C ILE A 31 -15.52 -5.91 3.95
N ARG A 32 -16.55 -5.72 3.12
CA ARG A 32 -17.85 -6.40 3.23
C ARG A 32 -17.91 -7.71 2.45
N GLU A 33 -16.96 -7.93 1.54
CA GLU A 33 -16.85 -9.17 0.77
C GLU A 33 -16.36 -10.32 1.65
N ASN A 34 -17.03 -11.47 1.60
CA ASN A 34 -16.59 -12.67 2.33
C ASN A 34 -15.19 -13.17 1.94
N THR A 35 -14.72 -12.78 0.76
CA THR A 35 -13.41 -13.16 0.24
C THR A 35 -12.28 -12.22 0.68
N TYR A 36 -12.62 -11.10 1.32
CA TYR A 36 -11.63 -10.16 1.81
C TYR A 36 -10.84 -10.77 2.98
N PRO A 37 -9.50 -10.85 2.88
CA PRO A 37 -8.70 -11.41 3.97
C PRO A 37 -8.63 -10.38 5.09
N HIS A 38 -9.42 -10.53 6.15
CA HIS A 38 -9.28 -9.69 7.33
C HIS A 38 -7.97 -10.00 8.07
N PRO A 39 -7.35 -8.99 8.72
CA PRO A 39 -6.15 -9.20 9.51
C PRO A 39 -6.43 -10.19 10.66
N PRO A 40 -5.57 -11.21 10.87
CA PRO A 40 -5.71 -12.12 12.01
C PRO A 40 -5.65 -11.38 13.35
N LYS A 41 -6.22 -11.97 14.40
CA LYS A 41 -6.19 -11.39 15.76
C LYS A 41 -4.75 -11.07 16.18
N GLY A 42 -4.52 -9.84 16.63
CA GLY A 42 -3.20 -9.34 17.03
C GLY A 42 -2.29 -8.92 15.87
N LYS A 43 -2.77 -8.96 14.63
CA LYS A 43 -2.09 -8.42 13.45
C LYS A 43 -2.92 -7.29 12.84
N TYR A 44 -2.27 -6.47 12.01
CA TYR A 44 -2.87 -5.27 11.43
C TYR A 44 -2.42 -5.12 9.98
N TYR A 45 -3.29 -4.54 9.16
CA TYR A 45 -2.94 -4.02 7.85
C TYR A 45 -2.49 -2.57 7.96
N LEU A 46 -1.38 -2.24 7.31
CA LEU A 46 -0.94 -0.86 7.17
C LEU A 46 -1.72 -0.23 6.02
N VAL A 47 -2.48 0.82 6.33
CA VAL A 47 -3.29 1.52 5.35
C VAL A 47 -2.75 2.93 5.12
N ASP A 48 -3.02 3.48 3.94
CA ASP A 48 -2.67 4.84 3.61
C ASP A 48 -3.49 5.87 4.39
N ALA A 49 -3.06 7.13 4.41
CA ALA A 49 -3.69 8.22 5.15
C ALA A 49 -5.14 8.52 4.70
N GLY A 50 -5.49 8.19 3.45
CA GLY A 50 -6.84 8.31 2.90
C GLY A 50 -7.83 7.22 3.37
N TYR A 51 -7.36 6.19 4.07
CA TYR A 51 -8.20 5.16 4.65
C TYR A 51 -8.51 5.43 6.12
N PRO A 52 -9.69 5.00 6.61
CA PRO A 52 -10.07 5.20 8.01
C PRO A 52 -9.22 4.31 8.95
N ASN A 53 -8.94 4.82 10.14
CA ASN A 53 -8.19 4.10 11.18
C ASN A 53 -9.13 3.19 12.01
N LEU A 54 -9.64 2.14 11.35
CA LEU A 54 -10.57 1.17 11.91
C LEU A 54 -9.85 -0.01 12.56
N THR A 55 -10.54 -0.75 13.44
CA THR A 55 -10.02 -1.97 14.07
C THR A 55 -9.42 -2.92 13.02
N GLY A 56 -8.14 -3.24 13.17
CA GLY A 56 -7.38 -4.08 12.23
C GLY A 56 -6.62 -3.31 11.14
N TYR A 57 -6.89 -2.03 10.94
CA TYR A 57 -6.32 -1.19 9.89
C TYR A 57 -5.61 0.01 10.51
N LEU A 58 -4.28 0.00 10.44
CA LEU A 58 -3.41 0.96 11.11
C LEU A 58 -2.95 2.04 10.13
N GLY A 59 -3.52 3.24 10.26
CA GLY A 59 -3.18 4.41 9.45
C GLY A 59 -2.08 5.29 10.10
N PRO A 60 -1.35 6.08 9.29
CA PRO A 60 -0.35 7.02 9.81
C PRO A 60 -0.97 8.16 10.60
N TYR A 61 -0.15 8.91 11.34
CA TYR A 61 -0.57 10.21 11.86
C TYR A 61 -0.73 11.19 10.70
N LYS A 62 -1.94 11.74 10.55
CA LYS A 62 -2.22 12.84 9.61
C LYS A 62 -1.51 14.11 10.07
N GLU A 63 -1.19 14.99 9.13
CA GLU A 63 -0.52 16.29 9.37
C GLU A 63 0.85 16.17 10.07
N VAL A 64 1.47 14.99 9.96
CA VAL A 64 2.82 14.72 10.43
C VAL A 64 3.61 14.21 9.23
N ARG A 65 4.88 14.63 9.10
CA ARG A 65 5.80 14.18 8.04
C ARG A 65 5.68 12.67 7.82
N TYR A 66 5.61 12.24 6.56
CA TYR A 66 5.24 10.86 6.23
C TYR A 66 5.96 10.29 5.02
N HIS A 67 6.32 11.09 4.02
CA HIS A 67 6.87 10.54 2.79
C HIS A 67 8.33 10.12 2.99
N LEU A 68 8.68 8.90 2.58
CA LEU A 68 10.04 8.37 2.69
C LEU A 68 11.12 9.31 2.12
N PRO A 69 10.93 9.96 0.95
CA PRO A 69 11.92 10.91 0.43
C PRO A 69 12.18 12.09 1.36
N GLU A 70 11.18 12.53 2.14
CA GLU A 70 11.36 13.57 3.13
C GLU A 70 12.32 13.07 4.21
N PHE A 71 12.11 11.86 4.75
CA PHE A 71 12.99 11.22 5.74
C PHE A 71 14.41 10.96 5.25
N GLN A 72 14.59 10.62 3.98
CA GLN A 72 15.91 10.36 3.39
C GLN A 72 16.72 11.63 3.14
N ARG A 73 16.06 12.73 2.74
CA ARG A 73 16.73 14.00 2.37
C ARG A 73 16.78 15.02 3.51
N GLY A 74 15.90 14.86 4.50
CA GLY A 74 15.73 15.77 5.61
C GLY A 74 16.36 15.28 6.92
N PRO A 75 16.11 15.98 8.03
CA PRO A 75 16.60 15.57 9.35
C PRO A 75 15.98 14.24 9.78
N ALA A 76 16.62 13.56 10.74
CA ALA A 76 16.08 12.36 11.37
C ALA A 76 14.66 12.63 11.94
N PRO A 77 13.75 11.63 11.93
CA PRO A 77 12.40 11.79 12.47
C PRO A 77 12.45 12.20 13.95
N THR A 78 11.62 13.16 14.33
CA THR A 78 11.58 13.75 15.66
C THR A 78 10.25 13.48 16.38
N GLY A 79 10.35 13.09 17.65
CA GLY A 79 9.18 12.70 18.44
C GLY A 79 8.57 11.37 17.99
N HIS A 80 7.65 10.85 18.80
CA HIS A 80 7.11 9.50 18.59
C HIS A 80 6.24 9.40 17.33
N LYS A 81 5.59 10.48 16.90
CA LYS A 81 4.72 10.47 15.70
C LYS A 81 5.50 10.39 14.40
N GLU A 82 6.57 11.18 14.22
CA GLU A 82 7.39 11.09 13.01
C GLU A 82 8.17 9.76 12.95
N VAL A 83 8.65 9.26 14.10
CA VAL A 83 9.29 7.93 14.17
C VAL A 83 8.31 6.84 13.72
N PHE A 84 7.07 6.88 14.21
CA PHE A 84 6.02 5.98 13.77
C PHE A 84 5.73 6.13 12.27
N ASN A 85 5.52 7.35 11.77
CA ASN A 85 5.23 7.59 10.36
C ASN A 85 6.38 7.15 9.44
N CYS A 86 7.63 7.36 9.84
CA CYS A 86 8.81 6.90 9.10
C CYS A 86 8.83 5.36 9.00
N ALA A 87 8.58 4.66 10.12
CA ALA A 87 8.52 3.19 10.14
C ALA A 87 7.32 2.67 9.34
N HIS A 88 6.15 3.29 9.50
CA HIS A 88 4.92 2.95 8.77
C HIS A 88 5.11 3.11 7.26
N SER A 89 5.63 4.26 6.82
CA SER A 89 5.91 4.56 5.41
C SER A 89 6.95 3.61 4.82
N SER A 90 8.00 3.27 5.58
CA SER A 90 9.00 2.27 5.19
C SER A 90 8.39 0.90 4.93
N LEU A 91 7.54 0.41 5.83
CA LEU A 91 6.85 -0.87 5.67
C LEU A 91 5.82 -0.82 4.53
N ARG A 92 5.03 0.25 4.45
CA ARG A 92 4.01 0.46 3.40
C ARG A 92 4.63 0.53 2.02
N SER A 93 5.87 1.01 1.86
CA SER A 93 6.58 1.04 0.57
C SER A 93 6.55 -0.29 -0.19
N THR A 94 6.36 -1.42 0.52
CA THR A 94 6.21 -2.74 -0.09
C THR A 94 5.07 -2.82 -1.11
N ILE A 95 3.89 -2.22 -0.85
CA ILE A 95 2.79 -2.25 -1.82
C ILE A 95 3.16 -1.43 -3.07
N GLU A 96 3.83 -0.29 -2.89
CA GLU A 96 4.28 0.57 -3.98
C GLU A 96 5.34 -0.13 -4.84
N ARG A 97 6.34 -0.75 -4.21
CA ARG A 97 7.34 -1.57 -4.89
C ARG A 97 6.68 -2.73 -5.64
N THR A 98 5.65 -3.34 -5.06
CA THR A 98 4.91 -4.46 -5.68
C THR A 98 4.24 -4.00 -6.97
N PHE A 99 3.54 -2.85 -6.93
CA PHE A 99 2.98 -2.24 -8.13
C PHE A 99 4.07 -1.78 -9.10
N GLY A 100 5.20 -1.26 -8.63
CA GLY A 100 6.33 -0.87 -9.48
C GLY A 100 6.90 -2.04 -10.30
N VAL A 101 7.08 -3.20 -9.67
CA VAL A 101 7.49 -4.44 -10.38
C VAL A 101 6.43 -4.87 -11.39
N LEU A 102 5.14 -4.83 -11.01
CA LEU A 102 4.03 -5.15 -11.89
C LEU A 102 3.93 -4.21 -13.10
N LYS A 103 4.04 -2.90 -12.92
CA LYS A 103 3.98 -1.94 -14.04
C LYS A 103 5.21 -2.05 -14.94
N LYS A 104 6.39 -2.35 -14.37
CA LYS A 104 7.65 -2.45 -15.12
C LYS A 104 7.71 -3.69 -16.01
N LYS A 105 7.29 -4.85 -15.51
CA LYS A 105 7.34 -6.09 -16.27
C LYS A 105 6.15 -6.23 -17.25
N TRP A 106 4.98 -5.69 -16.92
CA TRP A 106 3.79 -5.74 -17.78
C TRP A 106 3.45 -4.36 -18.34
N LYS A 107 4.21 -3.91 -19.35
CA LYS A 107 4.06 -2.57 -19.97
C LYS A 107 2.65 -2.28 -20.51
N ILE A 108 1.85 -3.31 -20.81
CA ILE A 108 0.44 -3.16 -21.20
C ILE A 108 -0.39 -2.41 -20.14
N LEU A 109 0.03 -2.44 -18.87
CA LEU A 109 -0.63 -1.72 -17.79
C LEU A 109 -0.35 -0.21 -17.81
N LYS A 110 0.74 0.24 -18.46
CA LYS A 110 1.08 1.66 -18.58
C LYS A 110 0.34 2.35 -19.72
N GLY A 111 0.12 1.63 -20.82
CA GLY A 111 -0.59 2.12 -21.99
C GLY A 111 -1.66 1.13 -22.39
N MET A 112 -2.68 0.97 -21.54
CA MET A 112 -3.76 0.01 -21.78
C MET A 112 -4.43 0.32 -23.13
N PRO A 113 -4.38 -0.61 -24.12
CA PRO A 113 -5.06 -0.40 -25.39
C PRO A 113 -6.57 -0.25 -25.18
N SER A 114 -7.26 0.34 -26.17
CA SER A 114 -8.71 0.54 -26.14
C SER A 114 -9.47 -0.79 -26.28
N TYR A 115 -9.45 -1.57 -25.20
CA TYR A 115 -10.29 -2.74 -25.01
C TYR A 115 -11.56 -2.36 -24.25
N PRO A 116 -12.66 -3.11 -24.42
CA PRO A 116 -13.83 -2.98 -23.54
C PRO A 116 -13.41 -3.08 -22.06
N TYR A 117 -14.05 -2.29 -21.21
CA TYR A 117 -13.68 -2.16 -19.79
C TYR A 117 -13.51 -3.51 -19.08
N GLN A 118 -14.46 -4.43 -19.27
CA GLN A 118 -14.40 -5.77 -18.68
C GLN A 118 -13.14 -6.56 -19.10
N LYS A 119 -12.65 -6.34 -20.32
CA LYS A 119 -11.41 -6.96 -20.81
C LYS A 119 -10.19 -6.31 -20.17
N GLN A 120 -10.18 -4.99 -19.98
CA GLN A 120 -9.12 -4.31 -19.24
C GLN A 120 -9.01 -4.82 -17.80
N VAL A 121 -10.13 -5.00 -17.11
CA VAL A 121 -10.18 -5.60 -15.76
C VAL A 121 -9.56 -7.01 -15.76
N LYS A 122 -9.91 -7.85 -16.74
CA LYS A 122 -9.31 -9.19 -16.89
C LYS A 122 -7.81 -9.15 -17.14
N ILE A 123 -7.31 -8.17 -17.92
CA ILE A 123 -5.87 -7.98 -18.16
C ILE A 123 -5.15 -7.64 -16.85
N VAL A 124 -5.72 -6.75 -16.02
CA VAL A 124 -5.15 -6.40 -14.71
C VAL A 124 -5.07 -7.63 -13.81
N ILE A 125 -6.15 -8.39 -13.69
CA ILE A 125 -6.20 -9.62 -12.87
C ILE A 125 -5.20 -10.66 -13.39
N ALA A 126 -5.10 -10.86 -14.70
CA ALA A 126 -4.15 -11.78 -15.29
C ALA A 126 -2.69 -11.38 -15.02
N ALA A 127 -2.36 -10.08 -15.16
CA ALA A 127 -1.02 -9.58 -14.87
C ALA A 127 -0.62 -9.81 -13.40
N ILE A 128 -1.54 -9.54 -12.48
CA ILE A 128 -1.36 -9.76 -11.03
C ILE A 128 -1.17 -11.25 -10.72
N THR A 129 -1.97 -12.12 -11.36
CA THR A 129 -1.87 -13.57 -11.18
C THR A 129 -0.49 -14.08 -11.64
N LEU A 130 -0.03 -13.62 -12.81
CA LEU A 130 1.30 -13.94 -13.32
C LEU A 130 2.40 -13.36 -12.44
N HIS A 131 2.22 -12.15 -11.89
CA HIS A 131 3.16 -11.56 -10.93
C HIS A 131 3.37 -12.45 -9.71
N ASN A 132 2.28 -12.89 -9.08
CA ASN A 132 2.36 -13.79 -7.94
C ASN A 132 2.98 -15.13 -8.32
N TYR A 133 2.63 -15.68 -9.49
CA TYR A 133 3.21 -16.94 -9.96
C TYR A 133 4.74 -16.82 -10.13
N ILE A 134 5.22 -15.75 -10.74
CA ILE A 134 6.66 -15.50 -10.90
C ILE A 134 7.32 -15.31 -9.54
N ARG A 135 6.75 -14.49 -8.64
CA ARG A 135 7.33 -14.26 -7.31
C ARG A 135 7.51 -15.54 -6.51
N LYS A 136 6.58 -16.50 -6.65
CA LYS A 136 6.63 -17.79 -5.94
C LYS A 136 7.60 -18.80 -6.53
N ASN A 137 7.82 -18.77 -7.84
CA ASN A 137 8.47 -19.87 -8.56
C ASN A 137 9.79 -19.50 -9.25
N ALA A 138 10.04 -18.22 -9.53
CA ALA A 138 11.23 -17.75 -10.22
C ALA A 138 12.22 -17.11 -9.24
N VAL A 139 13.20 -17.91 -8.80
CA VAL A 139 14.20 -17.50 -7.79
C VAL A 139 15.06 -16.32 -8.29
N ASP A 140 15.34 -16.24 -9.59
CA ASP A 140 16.26 -15.26 -10.18
C ASP A 140 15.56 -14.20 -11.06
N ASP A 141 14.30 -13.87 -10.77
CA ASP A 141 13.61 -12.84 -11.55
C ASP A 141 14.27 -11.46 -11.36
N ALA A 142 14.84 -10.92 -12.44
CA ALA A 142 15.61 -9.68 -12.42
C ALA A 142 14.83 -8.45 -11.90
N HIS A 143 13.50 -8.43 -12.03
CA HIS A 143 12.70 -7.30 -11.54
C HIS A 143 12.54 -7.35 -10.02
N PHE A 144 12.34 -8.54 -9.47
CA PHE A 144 12.30 -8.76 -8.02
C PHE A 144 13.69 -8.63 -7.38
N ALA A 145 14.73 -9.21 -7.98
CA ALA A 145 16.09 -9.13 -7.46
C ALA A 145 16.55 -7.67 -7.22
N ARG A 146 16.21 -6.76 -8.13
CA ARG A 146 16.57 -5.34 -8.00
C ARG A 146 15.90 -4.63 -6.82
N VAL A 147 14.65 -4.97 -6.50
CA VAL A 147 13.90 -4.36 -5.39
C VAL A 147 14.15 -5.06 -4.05
N ASP A 148 14.61 -6.31 -4.08
CA ASP A 148 15.04 -7.04 -2.89
C ASP A 148 16.43 -6.54 -2.42
N LEU A 149 17.32 -6.14 -3.34
CA LEU A 149 18.64 -5.58 -3.03
C LEU A 149 18.59 -4.19 -2.37
N ASP A 150 17.60 -3.38 -2.73
CA ASP A 150 17.40 -2.06 -2.15
C ASP A 150 15.92 -1.88 -1.78
N PRO A 151 15.54 -2.23 -0.53
CA PRO A 151 14.20 -2.04 -0.01
C PRO A 151 13.75 -0.56 0.01
N ASN A 152 14.70 0.37 -0.04
CA ASN A 152 14.45 1.81 -0.11
C ASN A 152 14.41 2.34 -1.55
N LEU A 153 14.58 1.47 -2.55
CA LEU A 153 14.49 1.84 -3.96
C LEU A 153 13.06 2.25 -4.29
N TYR A 154 12.81 3.56 -4.22
CA TYR A 154 11.57 4.14 -4.67
C TYR A 154 11.53 4.04 -6.20
N ILE A 155 10.76 3.09 -6.73
CA ILE A 155 10.46 3.04 -8.15
C ILE A 155 9.45 4.16 -8.41
N VAL A 156 9.96 5.37 -8.65
CA VAL A 156 9.14 6.47 -9.15
C VAL A 156 8.65 6.05 -10.53
N ASP A 157 7.35 5.75 -10.66
CA ASP A 157 6.69 5.96 -11.95
C ASP A 157 6.39 7.45 -12.00
N SER A 158 7.00 8.16 -12.95
CA SER A 158 6.84 9.62 -13.11
C SER A 158 5.39 10.06 -13.37
N ASP A 159 4.47 9.10 -13.55
CA ASP A 159 3.06 9.31 -13.86
C ASP A 159 2.13 9.27 -12.61
N ASP A 160 2.60 8.87 -11.42
CA ASP A 160 1.80 8.85 -10.17
C ASP A 160 1.90 10.19 -9.39
N VAL A 161 1.92 11.32 -10.10
CA VAL A 161 1.63 12.64 -9.49
C VAL A 161 0.18 12.96 -9.79
N ASN A 162 -0.74 12.44 -8.97
CA ASN A 162 -2.01 13.09 -8.64
C ASN A 162 -2.89 12.18 -7.78
N GLY A 163 -3.38 12.72 -6.66
CA GLY A 163 -4.50 12.13 -5.94
C GLY A 163 -4.54 12.30 -4.42
N GLU A 164 -3.78 13.22 -3.81
CA GLU A 164 -4.01 13.55 -2.40
C GLU A 164 -5.29 14.38 -2.24
N GLY A 165 -6.43 13.69 -2.34
CA GLY A 165 -7.68 14.17 -1.79
C GLY A 165 -7.66 13.98 -0.29
N SER A 166 -7.35 15.06 0.44
CA SER A 166 -7.54 15.11 1.89
C SER A 166 -9.04 15.06 2.20
N ALA A 167 -9.60 13.85 2.29
CA ALA A 167 -10.94 13.63 2.82
C ALA A 167 -10.82 13.40 4.34
N SER A 168 -11.20 14.41 5.11
CA SER A 168 -11.29 14.35 6.57
C SER A 168 -12.47 13.47 7.00
N ASN A 169 -12.30 12.16 6.95
CA ASN A 169 -13.15 11.21 7.66
C ASN A 169 -12.41 10.74 8.91
N ASP A 170 -12.65 11.43 10.03
CA ASP A 170 -12.14 11.07 11.35
C ASP A 170 -13.00 9.98 12.00
N ASP A 171 -13.14 8.84 11.31
CA ASP A 171 -13.72 7.63 11.87
C ASP A 171 -12.61 6.75 12.46
N ALA A 172 -11.78 7.34 13.32
CA ALA A 172 -10.78 6.60 14.07
C ALA A 172 -11.47 5.90 15.25
N THR A 173 -11.47 4.57 15.26
CA THR A 173 -11.89 3.84 16.47
C THR A 173 -10.94 4.21 17.61
N SER A 174 -11.49 4.54 18.79
CA SER A 174 -10.70 4.98 19.95
C SER A 174 -9.58 3.97 20.30
N ASP A 175 -9.86 2.69 20.11
CA ASP A 175 -8.92 1.60 20.40
C ASP A 175 -7.72 1.57 19.44
N MET A 176 -7.94 1.75 18.13
CA MET A 176 -6.82 1.78 17.17
C MET A 176 -5.97 3.03 17.30
N ALA A 177 -6.57 4.16 17.64
CA ALA A 177 -5.81 5.37 17.94
C ALA A 177 -4.89 5.17 19.16
N ARG A 178 -5.41 4.54 20.23
CA ARG A 178 -4.63 4.18 21.42
C ARG A 178 -3.53 3.18 21.12
N LEU A 179 -3.81 2.15 20.33
CA LEU A 179 -2.82 1.17 19.90
C LEU A 179 -1.69 1.85 19.11
N ARG A 180 -2.03 2.72 18.15
CA ARG A 180 -1.05 3.48 17.38
C ARG A 180 -0.15 4.30 18.29
N ASP A 181 -0.72 5.00 19.26
CA ASP A 181 0.03 5.78 20.25
C ASP A 181 0.96 4.90 21.10
N GLN A 182 0.53 3.70 21.48
CA GLN A 182 1.38 2.76 22.22
C GLN A 182 2.58 2.31 21.38
N ILE A 183 2.35 1.91 20.12
CA ILE A 183 3.41 1.52 19.18
C ILE A 183 4.36 2.71 18.92
N ALA A 184 3.82 3.90 18.69
CA ALA A 184 4.62 5.10 18.45
C ALA A 184 5.56 5.41 19.62
N ARG A 185 5.06 5.30 20.86
CA ARG A 185 5.88 5.53 22.06
C ARG A 185 6.91 4.43 22.27
N SER A 186 6.60 3.16 21.96
CA SER A 186 7.57 2.07 22.12
C SER A 186 8.72 2.16 21.13
N LEU A 187 8.45 2.56 19.88
CA LEU A 187 9.48 2.72 18.84
C LEU A 187 10.52 3.79 19.18
N ARG A 188 10.19 4.78 20.00
CA ARG A 188 11.12 5.83 20.44
C ARG A 188 12.06 5.38 21.56
N ASN A 189 11.66 4.36 22.32
CA ASN A 189 12.40 3.91 23.50
C ASN A 189 13.42 2.80 23.19
N VAL A 190 13.71 2.56 21.90
CA VAL A 190 14.72 1.63 21.38
C VAL A 190 15.89 2.44 20.83
#